data_AF-A0AAD3B070-F1
#
_entry.id   AF-A0AAD3B070-F1
#
_cell.length_a   1.000
_cell.length_b   1.000
_cell.length_c   1.000
_cell.angle_alpha   90.00
_cell.angle_beta   90.00
_cell.angle_gamma   90.00
#
_symmetry.space_group_name_H-M   'P 1'
#
loop_
_entity.id
_entity.type
_entity.pdbx_description
1 polymer ?
#
loop_
_entity_poly.entity_id
_entity_poly.type
_entity_poly.pdbx_seq_one_letter_code
_entity_poly.pdbx_strand_id
1 'polypeptide(L)' 'MYLIKNNRFVKLLKKHRFVRFLLVGVLNTIFGYSLFAVLILIGLNYKYAVLIGTILGVLFNFQTTGRLVFGLS' A
#
# COMPACT_ATOMS: atom_id res chain seq x y z
N MET A 1 -34.14 0.03 -11.17
CA MET A 1 -33.02 -0.28 -10.24
C MET A 1 -31.78 0.52 -10.65
N TYR A 2 -31.83 1.84 -10.51
CA TYR A 2 -30.80 2.81 -10.97
C TYR A 2 -30.23 3.55 -9.76
N LEU A 3 -29.56 2.84 -8.85
CA LEU A 3 -28.98 3.48 -7.66
C LEU A 3 -27.49 3.20 -7.59
N ILE A 4 -26.74 4.32 -7.71
CA ILE A 4 -25.37 4.54 -7.25
C ILE A 4 -24.27 4.19 -8.28
N LYS A 5 -24.19 5.02 -9.32
CA LYS A 5 -22.93 5.29 -10.06
C LYS A 5 -22.28 6.56 -9.48
N ASN A 6 -21.83 6.51 -8.22
CA ASN A 6 -21.14 7.65 -7.60
C ASN A 6 -19.64 7.65 -7.95
N ASN A 7 -19.33 7.92 -9.22
CA ASN A 7 -17.95 8.01 -9.71
C ASN A 7 -17.28 9.38 -9.43
N ARG A 8 -17.94 10.31 -8.71
CA ARG A 8 -17.36 11.63 -8.37
C ARG A 8 -16.22 11.51 -7.38
N PHE A 9 -16.35 10.67 -6.35
CA PHE A 9 -15.28 10.45 -5.37
C PHE A 9 -14.03 9.89 -6.03
N VAL A 10 -14.17 8.85 -6.86
CA VAL A 10 -13.05 8.25 -7.60
C VAL A 10 -12.41 9.26 -8.59
N LYS A 11 -13.21 10.14 -9.22
CA LYS A 11 -12.70 11.24 -10.06
C LYS A 11 -11.95 12.32 -9.28
N LEU A 12 -12.42 12.69 -8.08
CA LEU A 12 -11.76 13.65 -7.17
C LEU A 12 -10.44 13.08 -6.62
N LEU A 13 -10.46 11.81 -6.21
CA LEU A 13 -9.27 11.05 -5.79
C LEU A 13 -8.24 10.95 -6.91
N LYS A 14 -8.67 10.80 -8.17
CA LYS A 14 -7.79 10.80 -9.35
C LYS A 14 -7.13 12.15 -9.62
N LYS A 15 -7.76 13.27 -9.26
CA LYS A 15 -7.29 14.63 -9.60
C LYS A 15 -6.18 15.13 -8.68
N HIS A 16 -6.14 14.67 -7.43
CA HIS A 16 -5.18 15.16 -6.43
C HIS A 16 -4.12 14.11 -6.10
N ARG A 17 -2.89 14.36 -6.57
CA ARG A 17 -1.69 13.52 -6.35
C ARG A 17 -1.43 13.28 -4.85
N PHE A 18 -1.75 14.25 -4.00
CA PHE A 18 -1.65 14.16 -2.54
C PHE A 18 -2.58 13.08 -1.93
N VAL A 19 -3.81 12.95 -2.43
CA VAL A 19 -4.75 11.96 -1.90
C VAL A 19 -4.36 10.54 -2.32
N ARG A 20 -3.82 10.38 -3.55
CA ARG A 20 -3.23 9.10 -3.98
C ARG A 20 -2.02 8.74 -3.10
N PHE A 21 -1.19 9.71 -2.75
CA PHE A 21 -0.06 9.50 -1.84
C PHE A 21 -0.52 9.02 -0.45
N LEU A 22 -1.54 9.67 0.13
CA LEU A 22 -2.13 9.26 1.42
C LEU A 22 -2.70 7.84 1.37
N LEU A 23 -3.47 7.51 0.32
CA LEU A 23 -4.04 6.17 0.13
C LEU A 23 -2.95 5.10 -0.01
N VAL A 24 -1.89 5.39 -0.77
CA VAL A 24 -0.75 4.47 -0.92
C VAL A 24 0.02 4.32 0.39
N GLY A 25 0.14 5.39 1.18
CA GLY A 25 0.72 5.35 2.53
C GLY A 25 -0.04 4.41 3.45
N VAL A 26 -1.37 4.55 3.53
CA VAL A 26 -2.23 3.65 4.33
C VAL A 26 -2.11 2.20 3.87
N LEU A 27 -2.14 1.96 2.55
CA LEU A 27 -1.95 0.63 1.97
C LEU A 27 -0.59 0.03 2.34
N ASN A 28 0.48 0.84 2.32
CA ASN A 28 1.81 0.41 2.73
C ASN A 28 1.90 0.04 4.20
N THR A 29 1.30 0.84 5.07
CA THR A 29 1.27 0.56 6.50
C THR A 29 0.58 -0.77 6.75
N ILE A 30 -0.62 -0.97 6.19
CA ILE A 30 -1.36 -2.24 6.34
C ILE A 30 -0.52 -3.42 5.81
N PHE A 31 0.11 -3.27 4.65
CA PHE A 31 0.96 -4.32 4.07
C PHE A 31 2.17 -4.63 4.97
N GLY A 32 2.90 -3.63 5.42
CA GLY A 32 4.08 -3.81 6.28
C GLY A 32 3.74 -4.51 7.61
N TYR A 33 2.67 -4.09 8.28
CA TYR A 33 2.20 -4.75 9.51
C TYR A 33 1.74 -6.18 9.25
N SER A 34 0.99 -6.41 8.17
CA SER A 34 0.52 -7.75 7.82
C SER A 34 1.68 -8.70 7.51
N LEU A 35 2.67 -8.22 6.74
CA LEU A 35 3.86 -8.97 6.40
C LEU A 35 4.68 -9.31 7.65
N PHE A 36 4.90 -8.33 8.52
CA PHE A 36 5.61 -8.57 9.79
C PHE A 36 4.86 -9.58 10.67
N ALA A 37 3.54 -9.43 10.83
CA ALA A 37 2.72 -10.35 11.60
C ALA A 37 2.78 -11.77 11.03
N VAL A 38 2.68 -11.94 9.71
CA VAL A 38 2.78 -13.24 9.04
C VAL A 38 4.17 -13.86 9.26
N LEU A 39 5.25 -13.10 9.11
CA LEU A 39 6.62 -13.61 9.34
C LEU A 39 6.81 -14.10 10.77
N ILE A 40 6.28 -13.36 11.76
CA ILE A 40 6.32 -13.77 13.17
C ILE A 40 5.44 -15.00 13.43
N LEU A 41 4.23 -15.05 12.84
CA LEU A 41 3.30 -16.17 13.01
C LEU A 41 3.84 -17.49 12.46
N ILE A 42 4.66 -17.45 11.40
CA ILE A 42 5.33 -18.63 10.83
C ILE A 42 6.53 -19.07 11.71
N GLY A 43 6.82 -18.34 12.81
CA GLY A 43 7.88 -18.67 13.76
C GLY A 43 9.26 -18.14 13.35
N LEU A 44 9.32 -17.17 12.42
CA LEU A 44 10.58 -16.58 12.01
C LEU A 44 11.18 -15.74 13.14
N ASN A 45 12.49 -15.87 13.37
CA ASN A 45 13.19 -15.07 14.37
C ASN A 45 13.03 -13.57 14.07
N TYR A 46 12.77 -12.76 15.11
CA TYR A 46 12.46 -11.34 14.97
C TYR A 46 13.48 -10.57 14.11
N LYS A 47 14.77 -10.95 14.19
CA LYS A 47 15.85 -10.33 13.41
C LYS A 47 15.62 -10.50 11.91
N TYR A 48 15.29 -11.72 11.48
CA TYR A 48 15.03 -12.02 10.08
C TYR A 48 13.67 -11.47 9.64
N ALA A 49 12.67 -11.48 10.52
CA ALA A 49 11.35 -10.90 10.24
C ALA A 49 11.44 -9.39 9.97
N VAL A 50 12.20 -8.65 10.78
CA VAL A 50 12.45 -7.21 10.55
C VAL A 50 13.24 -7.00 9.27
N LEU A 51 14.29 -7.78 9.01
CA LEU A 51 15.12 -7.63 7.82
C LEU A 51 14.33 -7.88 6.53
N ILE A 52 13.64 -9.02 6.44
CA ILE A 52 12.81 -9.39 5.28
C ILE A 52 11.62 -8.43 5.15
N GLY A 53 10.97 -8.10 6.26
CA GLY A 53 9.86 -7.16 6.29
C GLY A 53 10.26 -5.76 5.80
N THR A 54 11.47 -5.31 6.13
CA THR A 54 11.99 -4.01 5.65
C THR A 54 12.27 -4.06 4.16
N ILE A 55 12.94 -5.09 3.66
CA ILE A 55 13.26 -5.22 2.23
C ILE A 55 11.97 -5.29 1.40
N LEU A 56 11.06 -6.19 1.74
CA LEU A 56 9.79 -6.37 1.03
C LEU A 56 8.88 -5.15 1.18
N GLY A 57 8.86 -4.52 2.36
CA GLY A 57 8.11 -3.28 2.61
C GLY A 57 8.62 -2.13 1.74
N VAL A 58 9.93 -1.92 1.65
CA VAL A 58 10.53 -0.88 0.79
C VAL A 58 10.26 -1.16 -0.68
N LEU A 59 10.41 -2.42 -1.14
CA LEU A 59 10.11 -2.80 -2.52
C LEU A 59 8.63 -2.59 -2.87
N PHE A 60 7.73 -2.98 -1.97
CA PHE A 60 6.30 -2.76 -2.13
C PHE A 60 5.97 -1.27 -2.14
N ASN A 61 6.58 -0.47 -1.26
CA ASN A 61 6.42 0.98 -1.23
C ASN A 61 6.87 1.63 -2.53
N PHE A 62 8.02 1.25 -3.06
CA PHE A 62 8.54 1.77 -4.30
C PHE A 62 7.60 1.45 -5.49
N GLN A 63 7.13 0.20 -5.59
CA GLN A 63 6.19 -0.20 -6.64
C GLN A 63 4.84 0.50 -6.51
N THR A 64 4.25 0.52 -5.31
CA THR A 64 2.92 1.11 -5.10
C THR A 64 2.95 2.62 -5.26
N THR A 65 3.94 3.31 -4.71
CA THR A 65 4.09 4.76 -4.89
C THR A 65 4.39 5.11 -6.35
N GLY A 66 5.33 4.42 -7.00
CA GLY A 66 5.67 4.65 -8.41
C GLY A 66 4.49 4.41 -9.36
N ARG A 67 3.79 3.28 -9.24
CA ARG A 67 2.68 2.93 -10.14
C ARG A 67 1.39 3.67 -9.81
N LEU A 68 1.00 3.77 -8.54
CA LEU A 68 -0.30 4.32 -8.15
C LEU A 68 -0.30 5.84 -8.03
N VAL A 69 0.82 6.48 -7.65
CA VAL A 69 0.90 7.96 -7.54
C VAL A 69 1.36 8.57 -8.85
N PHE A 70 2.43 8.03 -9.45
CA PHE A 70 3.07 8.63 -10.64
C PHE A 70 2.64 8.02 -11.96
N GLY A 71 2.00 6.85 -11.96
CA GLY A 71 1.39 6.29 -13.16
C GLY A 71 2.40 6.02 -14.28
N LEU A 72 3.61 5.56 -13.93
CA LEU A 72 4.53 4.97 -14.91
C LEU A 72 3.92 3.65 -15.38
N SER A 73 3.17 3.72 -16.49
CA SER A 73 2.84 2.59 -17.37
C SER A 73 3.95 2.40 -18.38
#